data_AF-A0A2G0PLY3-F1
#
_entry.id   AF-A0A2G0PLY3-F1
#
_cell.length_a   1.000
_cell.length_b   1.000
_cell.length_c   1.000
_cell.angle_alpha   90.00
_cell.angle_beta   90.00
_cell.angle_gamma   90.00
#
_symmetry.space_group_name_H-M   'P 1'
#
loop_
_entity.id
_entity.type
_entity.pdbx_description
1 polymer ?
#
loop_
_entity_poly.entity_id
_entity_poly.type
_entity_poly.pdbx_seq_one_letter_code
_entity_poly.pdbx_strand_id
1 'polypeptide(L)'
;MRGLFNHDPNYILGRSASGTLTLSVDERGLQYDIQAPDTPTIRDLVLAPMQRGDITQSSFAFRVARDGEHWFEDEEGIVIREISRFSRLFDVSPVTYPAYQEADSAVRSLQAWQEVRHSGALRQAINQKMARERILTLLNI
;
A
#
# COMPACT_ATOMS: atom_id res chain seq x y z
N MET A 1 -5.09 -2.33 -13.85
CA MET A 1 -5.35 -2.35 -12.39
C MET A 1 -6.62 -1.60 -12.08
N ARG A 2 -7.27 -1.91 -10.95
CA ARG A 2 -8.34 -1.11 -10.36
C ARG A 2 -7.89 -0.61 -9.00
N GLY A 3 -8.37 0.58 -8.64
CA GLY A 3 -8.32 1.12 -7.28
C GLY A 3 -9.74 1.05 -6.74
N LEU A 4 -9.96 0.31 -5.67
CA LEU A 4 -11.29 0.04 -5.10
C LEU A 4 -11.32 0.44 -3.62
N PHE A 5 -12.48 0.62 -3.03
CA PHE A 5 -12.60 0.65 -1.56
C PHE A 5 -12.89 -0.76 -1.05
N ASN A 6 -12.17 -1.23 -0.01
CA ASN A 6 -12.39 -2.55 0.61
C ASN A 6 -12.40 -3.75 -0.38
N HIS A 7 -11.66 -3.65 -1.49
CA HIS A 7 -11.67 -4.64 -2.58
C HIS A 7 -13.06 -4.88 -3.21
N ASP A 8 -14.04 -4.02 -2.95
CA ASP A 8 -15.40 -4.15 -3.46
C ASP A 8 -15.50 -3.50 -4.86
N PRO A 9 -15.82 -4.26 -5.92
CA PRO A 9 -15.92 -3.74 -7.28
C PRO A 9 -17.05 -2.73 -7.48
N ASN A 10 -17.97 -2.58 -6.53
CA ASN A 10 -19.02 -1.55 -6.56
C ASN A 10 -18.50 -0.15 -6.21
N TYR A 11 -17.38 -0.04 -5.49
CA TYR A 11 -16.80 1.22 -5.04
C TYR A 11 -15.48 1.50 -5.77
N ILE A 12 -15.60 1.88 -7.04
CA ILE A 12 -14.45 2.18 -7.90
C ILE A 12 -13.88 3.56 -7.57
N LEU A 13 -12.61 3.59 -7.20
CA LEU A 13 -11.85 4.82 -6.91
C LEU A 13 -10.98 5.25 -8.09
N GLY A 14 -10.46 4.31 -8.87
CA GLY A 14 -9.58 4.64 -9.99
C GLY A 14 -9.25 3.45 -10.88
N ARG A 15 -8.68 3.73 -12.05
CA ARG A 15 -8.28 2.69 -13.02
C ARG A 15 -7.07 3.12 -13.83
N SER A 16 -6.10 2.22 -13.98
CA SER A 16 -4.88 2.52 -14.75
C SER A 16 -5.20 2.77 -16.22
N ALA A 17 -6.16 2.04 -16.77
CA ALA A 17 -6.56 2.17 -18.17
C ALA A 17 -7.19 3.54 -18.49
N SER A 18 -7.76 4.23 -17.50
CA SER A 18 -8.30 5.59 -17.65
C SER A 18 -7.36 6.68 -17.11
N GLY A 19 -6.14 6.32 -16.70
CA GLY A 19 -5.16 7.27 -16.17
C GLY A 19 -5.43 7.79 -14.76
N THR A 20 -6.49 7.32 -14.07
CA THR A 20 -6.87 7.78 -12.72
C THR A 20 -6.27 6.95 -11.59
N LEU A 21 -5.44 5.96 -11.93
CA LEU A 21 -4.65 5.19 -10.98
C LEU A 21 -3.25 4.96 -11.56
N THR A 22 -2.23 5.33 -10.79
CA THR A 22 -0.84 5.03 -11.09
C THR A 22 -0.27 4.09 -10.04
N LEU A 23 0.65 3.21 -10.44
CA LEU A 23 1.37 2.32 -9.55
C LEU A 23 2.86 2.40 -9.84
N SER A 24 3.66 2.30 -8.80
CA SER A 24 5.12 2.20 -8.85
C SER A 24 5.60 1.25 -7.76
N VAL A 25 6.79 0.68 -7.95
CA VAL A 25 7.46 -0.11 -6.92
C VAL A 25 8.76 0.61 -6.58
N ASP A 26 9.01 0.85 -5.30
CA ASP A 26 10.27 1.39 -4.79
C ASP A 26 10.88 0.43 -3.74
N GLU A 27 11.97 0.84 -3.11
CA GLU A 27 12.65 0.04 -2.07
C GLU A 27 11.78 -0.23 -0.82
N ARG A 28 10.66 0.49 -0.63
CA ARG A 28 9.71 0.30 0.48
C ARG A 28 8.57 -0.65 0.10
N GLY A 29 8.22 -0.74 -1.19
CA GLY A 29 7.22 -1.68 -1.67
C GLY A 29 6.34 -1.12 -2.79
N LEU A 30 5.12 -1.65 -2.91
CA LEU A 30 4.14 -1.21 -3.89
C LEU A 30 3.51 0.12 -3.45
N GLN A 31 3.73 1.17 -4.24
CA GLN A 31 3.05 2.45 -4.10
C GLN A 31 1.96 2.59 -5.16
N TYR A 32 0.84 3.19 -4.79
CA TYR A 32 -0.19 3.60 -5.73
C TYR A 32 -0.73 4.99 -5.41
N ASP A 33 -1.25 5.65 -6.43
CA ASP A 33 -1.89 6.96 -6.32
C ASP A 33 -3.17 6.95 -7.15
N ILE A 34 -4.28 7.36 -6.53
CA ILE A 34 -5.62 7.32 -7.12
C ILE A 34 -6.19 8.74 -7.17
N GLN A 35 -6.57 9.17 -8.37
CA GLN A 35 -7.44 10.31 -8.56
C GLN A 35 -8.90 9.84 -8.38
N ALA A 36 -9.37 9.90 -7.13
CA ALA A 36 -10.73 9.48 -6.77
C ALA A 36 -11.79 10.33 -7.50
N PRO A 37 -12.94 9.73 -7.90
CA PRO A 37 -14.00 10.48 -8.53
C PRO A 37 -14.67 11.42 -7.51
N ASP A 38 -15.00 12.63 -7.95
CA ASP A 38 -15.62 13.65 -7.10
C ASP A 38 -17.14 13.45 -6.96
N THR A 39 -17.56 12.31 -6.40
CA THR A 39 -18.98 12.00 -6.15
C THR A 39 -19.31 12.12 -4.66
N PRO A 40 -20.57 12.45 -4.29
CA PRO A 40 -20.98 12.46 -2.89
C PRO A 40 -20.70 11.12 -2.20
N THR A 41 -21.00 10.01 -2.87
CA THR A 41 -20.76 8.65 -2.34
C THR A 41 -19.29 8.42 -1.98
N ILE A 42 -18.35 8.73 -2.87
CA ILE A 42 -16.92 8.49 -2.59
C ILE A 42 -16.37 9.50 -1.58
N ARG A 43 -16.86 10.75 -1.61
CA ARG A 43 -16.53 11.75 -0.60
C ARG A 43 -16.92 11.28 0.81
N ASP A 44 -18.16 10.86 1.00
CA ASP A 44 -18.68 10.56 2.32
C ASP A 44 -18.26 9.17 2.83
N LEU A 45 -18.21 8.17 1.95
CA LEU A 45 -17.90 6.79 2.34
C LEU A 45 -16.40 6.52 2.48
N VAL A 46 -15.56 7.25 1.72
CA VAL A 46 -14.13 6.93 1.59
C VAL A 46 -13.24 8.09 2.00
N LEU A 47 -13.39 9.26 1.35
CA LEU A 47 -12.46 10.36 1.58
C LEU A 47 -12.62 10.99 2.96
N ALA A 48 -13.85 11.22 3.44
CA ALA A 48 -14.10 11.81 4.74
C ALA A 48 -13.61 10.91 5.90
N PRO A 49 -13.87 9.59 5.94
CA PRO A 49 -13.28 8.69 6.93
C PRO A 49 -11.74 8.64 6.88
N MET A 50 -11.14 8.65 5.69
CA MET A 50 -9.67 8.71 5.57
C MET A 50 -9.10 10.04 6.10
N GLN A 51 -9.76 11.18 5.81
CA GLN A 51 -9.34 12.49 6.32
C GLN A 51 -9.46 12.60 7.84
N ARG A 52 -10.49 11.97 8.43
CA ARG A 52 -10.65 11.87 9.89
C ARG A 52 -9.67 10.92 10.55
N GLY A 53 -8.97 10.09 9.77
CA GLY A 53 -8.06 9.05 10.27
C GLY A 53 -8.76 7.77 10.72
N ASP A 54 -10.03 7.56 10.38
CA ASP A 54 -10.71 6.29 10.64
C ASP A 54 -10.23 5.17 9.70
N ILE A 55 -9.70 5.57 8.53
CA ILE A 55 -9.15 4.68 7.51
C ILE A 55 -7.74 5.16 7.17
N THR A 56 -6.75 4.43 7.67
CA THR A 56 -5.33 4.78 7.50
C THR A 56 -4.53 3.67 6.83
N GLN A 57 -5.18 2.57 6.42
CA GLN A 57 -4.50 1.36 5.95
C GLN A 57 -4.88 1.01 4.51
N SER A 58 -3.97 0.31 3.83
CA SER A 58 -4.08 -0.14 2.45
C SER A 58 -3.92 -1.64 2.33
N SER A 59 -4.41 -2.20 1.23
CA SER A 59 -4.21 -3.60 0.84
C SER A 59 -4.15 -3.74 -0.67
N PHE A 60 -3.66 -4.89 -1.13
CA PHE A 60 -3.60 -5.23 -2.53
C PHE A 60 -3.95 -6.71 -2.72
N ALA A 61 -4.83 -6.98 -3.70
CA ALA A 61 -5.23 -8.34 -4.03
C ALA A 61 -4.35 -8.88 -5.15
N PHE A 62 -3.73 -10.03 -4.95
CA PHE A 62 -2.82 -10.63 -5.92
C PHE A 62 -2.96 -12.15 -6.01
N ARG A 63 -2.37 -12.72 -7.06
CA ARG A 63 -2.17 -14.15 -7.23
C ARG A 63 -0.68 -14.43 -7.22
N VAL A 64 -0.27 -15.41 -6.42
CA VAL A 64 1.11 -15.92 -6.41
C VAL A 64 1.39 -16.62 -7.74
N ALA A 65 2.60 -16.49 -8.26
CA ALA A 65 3.02 -17.24 -9.44
C ALA A 65 3.20 -18.73 -9.13
N ARG A 66 3.16 -19.59 -10.15
CA ARG A 66 3.65 -20.95 -9.99
C ARG A 66 5.11 -20.88 -9.52
N ASP A 67 5.44 -21.66 -8.49
CA ASP A 67 6.76 -21.67 -7.84
C ASP A 67 7.19 -20.29 -7.30
N GLY A 68 6.20 -19.42 -6.98
CA GLY A 68 6.40 -18.07 -6.46
C GLY A 68 6.20 -17.96 -4.94
N GLU A 69 6.10 -19.09 -4.25
CA GLU A 69 6.02 -19.17 -2.81
C GLU A 69 6.85 -20.32 -2.26
N HIS A 70 7.29 -20.13 -1.02
CA HIS A 70 7.99 -21.12 -0.23
C HIS A 70 7.38 -21.14 1.17
N TRP A 71 7.21 -22.33 1.72
CA TRP A 71 6.71 -22.55 3.06
C TRP A 71 7.82 -23.18 3.88
N PHE A 72 8.07 -22.64 5.06
CA PHE A 72 9.05 -23.18 5.99
C PHE A 72 8.61 -22.95 7.43
N GLU A 73 9.23 -23.66 8.36
CA GLU A 73 9.03 -23.53 9.79
C GLU A 73 10.28 -22.87 10.38
N ASP A 74 10.11 -21.85 11.22
CA ASP A 74 11.24 -21.24 11.92
C ASP A 74 11.66 -22.05 13.16
N GLU A 75 12.67 -21.55 13.88
CA GLU A 75 13.22 -22.23 15.07
C GLU A 75 12.20 -22.33 16.22
N GLU A 76 11.12 -21.54 16.19
CA GLU A 76 10.06 -21.48 17.20
C GLU A 76 8.84 -22.34 16.82
N GLY A 77 8.88 -23.00 15.66
CA GLY A 77 7.78 -23.82 15.15
C GLY A 77 6.70 -23.03 14.41
N ILE A 78 6.96 -21.77 14.05
CA ILE A 78 6.01 -20.93 13.32
C ILE A 78 6.12 -21.22 11.83
N VAL A 79 5.00 -21.61 11.23
CA VAL A 79 4.90 -21.80 9.78
C VAL A 79 4.86 -20.45 9.08
N ILE A 80 5.91 -20.15 8.32
CA ILE A 80 6.09 -18.93 7.54
C ILE A 80 5.83 -19.23 6.06
N ARG A 81 5.05 -18.35 5.42
CA ARG A 81 4.86 -18.30 3.97
C ARG A 81 5.64 -17.12 3.40
N GLU A 82 6.68 -17.42 2.64
CA GLU A 82 7.38 -16.42 1.85
C GLU A 82 6.81 -16.38 0.44
N ILE A 83 6.51 -15.19 -0.07
CA ILE A 83 6.02 -14.99 -1.44
C ILE A 83 7.09 -14.23 -2.22
N SER A 84 7.74 -14.92 -3.14
CA SER A 84 8.85 -14.39 -3.94
C SER A 84 8.39 -13.82 -5.29
N ARG A 85 7.22 -14.24 -5.80
CA ARG A 85 6.73 -13.79 -7.11
C ARG A 85 5.21 -13.78 -7.23
N PHE A 86 4.67 -12.69 -7.74
CA PHE A 86 3.26 -12.57 -8.13
C PHE A 86 3.06 -12.88 -9.62
N SER A 87 2.01 -13.64 -9.98
CA SER A 87 1.59 -13.81 -11.38
C SER A 87 0.63 -12.71 -11.83
N ARG A 88 -0.11 -12.14 -10.90
CA ARG A 88 -1.09 -11.09 -11.20
C ARG A 88 -1.38 -10.25 -9.97
N LEU A 89 -1.47 -8.94 -10.18
CA LEU A 89 -2.05 -8.00 -9.23
C LEU A 89 -3.45 -7.62 -9.77
N PHE A 90 -4.47 -7.77 -8.94
CA PHE A 90 -5.87 -7.56 -9.32
C PHE A 90 -6.29 -6.11 -9.09
N ASP A 91 -6.03 -5.62 -7.89
CA ASP A 91 -6.41 -4.29 -7.44
C ASP A 91 -5.63 -3.87 -6.18
N VAL A 92 -5.77 -2.58 -5.86
CA VAL A 92 -5.25 -1.92 -4.66
C VAL A 92 -6.39 -1.14 -4.00
N SER A 93 -6.39 -1.07 -2.68
CA SER A 93 -7.50 -0.50 -1.93
C SER A 93 -7.08 0.14 -0.61
N PRO A 94 -7.58 1.35 -0.27
CA PRO A 94 -7.76 1.69 1.14
C PRO A 94 -8.77 0.72 1.77
N VAL A 95 -8.45 0.24 2.96
CA VAL A 95 -9.22 -0.80 3.65
C VAL A 95 -9.39 -0.49 5.13
N THR A 96 -10.50 -0.94 5.71
CA THR A 96 -10.73 -0.86 7.16
C THR A 96 -10.05 -1.99 7.93
N TYR A 97 -9.78 -3.10 7.26
CA TYR A 97 -9.13 -4.29 7.83
C TYR A 97 -8.07 -4.79 6.84
N PRO A 98 -6.78 -4.43 7.00
CA PRO A 98 -5.76 -4.86 6.07
C PRO A 98 -5.33 -6.30 6.32
N ALA A 99 -4.93 -6.98 5.25
CA ALA A 99 -4.21 -8.25 5.36
C ALA A 99 -2.76 -8.04 5.87
N TYR A 100 -2.21 -6.84 5.73
CA TYR A 100 -0.84 -6.47 6.10
C TYR A 100 -0.84 -5.17 6.90
N GLN A 101 -0.46 -5.21 8.17
CA GLN A 101 -0.60 -4.07 9.08
C GLN A 101 0.32 -2.88 8.76
N GLU A 102 1.43 -3.12 8.05
CA GLU A 102 2.42 -2.09 7.68
C GLU A 102 2.05 -1.26 6.43
N ALA A 103 0.91 -1.56 5.78
CA ALA A 103 0.49 -0.85 4.58
C ALA A 103 -0.42 0.33 4.90
N ASP A 104 0.04 1.56 4.64
CA ASP A 104 -0.69 2.80 4.96
C ASP A 104 -1.48 3.38 3.77
N SER A 105 -2.47 4.21 4.06
CA SER A 105 -3.30 4.97 3.10
C SER A 105 -3.50 6.41 3.60
N ALA A 106 -3.43 7.40 2.71
CA ALA A 106 -3.64 8.81 3.10
C ALA A 106 -4.27 9.62 1.95
N VAL A 107 -5.07 10.64 2.30
CA VAL A 107 -5.66 11.59 1.34
C VAL A 107 -4.71 12.78 1.16
N ARG A 108 -4.43 13.15 -0.10
CA ARG A 108 -3.65 14.35 -0.47
C ARG A 108 -4.44 15.20 -1.47
N SER A 109 -4.32 16.52 -1.37
CA SER A 109 -4.94 17.43 -2.34
C SER A 109 -4.14 17.48 -3.64
N LEU A 110 -4.80 17.85 -4.74
CA LEU A 110 -4.20 17.97 -6.07
C LEU A 110 -3.04 19.00 -6.11
N GLN A 111 -3.13 20.06 -5.30
CA GLN A 111 -2.08 21.07 -5.15
C GLN A 111 -0.87 20.53 -4.36
N ALA A 112 -1.11 19.85 -3.23
CA ALA A 112 -0.03 19.22 -2.45
C ALA A 112 0.72 18.14 -3.28
N TRP A 113 0.01 17.46 -4.19
CA TRP A 113 0.62 16.50 -5.12
C TRP A 113 1.59 17.15 -6.12
N GLN A 114 1.22 18.32 -6.68
CA GLN A 114 2.09 19.06 -7.60
C GLN A 114 3.36 19.57 -6.88
N GLU A 115 3.23 20.04 -5.64
CA GLU A 115 4.35 20.55 -4.84
C GLU A 115 5.34 19.46 -4.38
N VAL A 116 4.84 18.27 -4.03
CA VAL A 116 5.71 17.13 -3.63
C VAL A 116 6.49 16.57 -4.84
N ARG A 117 5.92 16.60 -6.05
CA ARG A 117 6.68 16.24 -7.26
C ARG A 117 7.84 17.20 -7.56
N HIS A 118 7.76 18.44 -7.08
CA HIS A 118 8.79 19.46 -7.29
C HIS A 118 9.79 19.60 -6.14
N SER A 119 9.43 19.19 -4.92
CA SER A 119 10.31 19.27 -3.75
C SER A 119 10.98 17.92 -3.49
N GLY A 120 12.28 17.82 -3.79
CA GLY A 120 13.12 16.62 -3.61
C GLY A 120 13.33 16.20 -2.14
N ALA A 121 12.27 15.98 -1.38
CA ALA A 121 12.26 15.61 0.04
C ALA A 121 12.55 14.11 0.30
N LEU A 122 13.28 13.45 -0.61
CA LEU A 122 13.72 12.04 -0.49
C LEU A 122 14.76 11.84 0.63
N ARG A 123 15.43 12.91 1.08
CA ARG A 123 16.58 12.85 2.00
C ARG A 123 16.22 12.60 3.47
N GLN A 124 14.99 12.88 3.91
CA GLN A 124 14.67 12.88 5.34
C GLN A 124 14.24 11.50 5.88
N ALA A 125 13.85 10.58 4.98
CA ALA A 125 13.49 9.20 5.33
C ALA A 125 14.70 8.28 5.62
N ILE A 126 15.91 8.71 5.25
CA ILE A 126 17.17 7.96 5.45
C ILE A 126 17.43 7.64 6.93
N ASN A 127 16.93 8.46 7.86
CA ASN A 127 17.19 8.31 9.29
C ASN A 127 16.43 7.15 9.96
N GLN A 128 15.35 6.63 9.37
CA GLN A 128 14.63 5.46 9.93
C GLN A 128 15.28 4.13 9.58
N LYS A 129 16.06 4.06 8.48
CA LYS A 129 16.83 2.85 8.09
C LYS A 129 17.88 2.47 9.13
N MET A 130 18.49 3.46 9.80
CA MET A 130 19.47 3.24 10.88
C MET A 130 18.87 2.74 12.21
N ALA A 131 17.57 2.98 12.47
CA ALA A 131 16.93 2.46 13.67
C ALA A 131 16.68 0.94 13.60
N ARG A 132 16.45 0.41 12.39
CA ARG A 132 16.23 -1.02 12.14
C ARG A 132 17.53 -1.84 12.14
N GLU A 133 18.63 -1.28 11.63
CA GLU A 133 19.94 -1.95 11.67
C GLU A 133 20.50 -2.06 13.11
N ARG A 134 20.27 -1.07 13.98
CA ARG A 134 20.72 -1.12 15.39
C ARG A 134 20.01 -2.19 16.23
N ILE A 135 18.73 -2.45 15.98
CA ILE A 135 17.96 -3.47 16.71
C ILE A 135 18.40 -4.88 16.30
N LEU A 136 18.67 -5.11 15.00
CA LEU A 136 19.16 -6.41 14.50
C LEU A 136 20.61 -6.71 14.92
N THR A 137 21.41 -5.69 15.25
CA THR A 137 22.78 -5.90 15.76
C THR A 137 22.81 -6.24 17.27
N LEU A 138 21.76 -5.89 18.04
CA LEU A 138 21.67 -6.16 19.48
C LEU A 138 21.11 -7.54 19.83
N LEU A 139 20.60 -8.28 18.84
CA LEU A 139 19.99 -9.60 19.01
C LEU A 139 20.87 -10.75 18.50
N ASN A 140 22.13 -10.48 18.15
CA ASN A 140 23.04 -11.50 17.62
C ASN A 140 24.40 -11.57 18.36
N ILE A 141 24.34 -11.61 19.70
CA ILE A 141 25.16 -12.46 20.60
C ILE A 141 24.22 -12.93 21.72
#